data_AF-A0A7U2NGX7-F1
#
_entry.id   AF-A0A7U2NGX7-F1
#
_cell.length_a   1.000
_cell.length_b   1.000
_cell.length_c   1.000
_cell.angle_alpha   90.00
_cell.angle_beta   90.00
_cell.angle_gamma   90.00
#
_symmetry.space_group_name_H-M   'P 1'
#
loop_
_entity.id
_entity.type
_entity.pdbx_description
1 polymer ?
#
loop_
_entity_poly.entity_id
_entity_poly.type
_entity_poly.pdbx_seq_one_letter_code
_entity_poly.pdbx_strand_id
1 'polypeptide(L)'
;MSDLLSASSLLLAILTTLFSTYYSSIIEVLNLEPNNFKEDDKNNYTLAKSVLKTKLTPLLIAGVSITVIFIPQSVKIIKTSIEYFTSLEYKNLSYDTISTSYVAVTIFMFILTVNILVLFFKVISKMKNINPKRT
;
A
#
# COMPACT_ATOMS: atom_id res chain seq x y z
N MET A 1 -4.98 -20.99 -12.36
CA MET A 1 -5.46 -19.73 -11.73
C MET A 1 -5.54 -19.84 -10.22
N SER A 2 -5.99 -20.95 -9.64
CA SER A 2 -6.12 -21.10 -8.18
C SER A 2 -4.81 -20.83 -7.42
N ASP A 3 -3.66 -21.28 -7.93
CA ASP A 3 -2.36 -21.01 -7.30
C ASP A 3 -1.99 -19.54 -7.31
N LEU A 4 -2.31 -18.83 -8.39
CA LEU A 4 -2.06 -17.40 -8.52
C LEU A 4 -2.95 -16.60 -7.56
N LEU A 5 -4.21 -16.98 -7.42
CA LEU A 5 -5.12 -16.42 -6.43
C LEU A 5 -4.58 -16.65 -5.02
N SER A 6 -4.22 -17.89 -4.67
CA SER A 6 -3.64 -18.23 -3.37
C SER A 6 -2.37 -17.43 -3.06
N ALA A 7 -1.46 -17.32 -4.02
CA ALA A 7 -0.23 -16.53 -3.86
C ALA A 7 -0.53 -15.05 -3.65
N SER A 8 -1.46 -14.48 -4.44
CA SER A 8 -1.86 -13.07 -4.28
C SER A 8 -2.49 -12.82 -2.90
N SER A 9 -3.41 -13.67 -2.46
CA SER A 9 -4.06 -13.57 -1.15
C SER A 9 -3.04 -13.66 0.00
N LEU A 10 -2.07 -14.56 -0.10
CA LEU A 10 -1.01 -14.70 0.90
C LEU A 10 -0.14 -13.44 0.97
N LEU A 11 0.27 -12.89 -0.17
CA LEU A 11 1.08 -11.67 -0.22
C LEU A 11 0.32 -10.47 0.33
N LEU A 12 -0.97 -10.34 0.03
CA LEU A 12 -1.84 -9.31 0.62
C LEU A 12 -1.93 -9.47 2.14
N ALA A 13 -2.07 -10.71 2.64
CA ALA A 13 -2.13 -10.98 4.08
C ALA A 13 -0.82 -10.60 4.79
N ILE A 14 0.33 -10.95 4.20
CA ILE A 14 1.65 -10.57 4.71
C ILE A 14 1.78 -9.04 4.75
N LEU A 15 1.45 -8.36 3.64
CA LEU A 15 1.54 -6.90 3.56
C LEU A 15 0.64 -6.21 4.59
N THR A 16 -0.59 -6.71 4.77
CA THR A 16 -1.55 -6.19 5.75
C THR A 16 -1.04 -6.39 7.19
N THR A 17 -0.44 -7.54 7.47
CA THR A 17 0.13 -7.85 8.79
C THR A 17 1.31 -6.93 9.11
N LEU A 18 2.22 -6.73 8.16
CA LEU A 18 3.34 -5.78 8.31
C LEU A 18 2.84 -4.35 8.50
N PHE A 19 1.85 -3.93 7.69
CA PHE A 19 1.24 -2.61 7.83
C PHE A 19 0.64 -2.41 9.22
N SER A 20 -0.19 -3.37 9.68
CA SER A 20 -0.80 -3.32 11.02
C SER A 20 0.25 -3.26 12.13
N THR A 21 1.36 -4.00 11.98
CA THR A 21 2.46 -4.03 12.95
C THR A 21 3.18 -2.69 13.05
N TYR A 22 3.35 -1.99 11.92
CA TYR A 22 4.06 -0.72 11.88
C TYR A 22 3.17 0.51 12.06
N TYR A 23 1.85 0.35 11.97
CA TYR A 23 0.88 1.44 11.99
C TYR A 23 0.98 2.31 13.25
N SER A 24 1.10 1.70 14.43
CA SER A 24 1.22 2.44 15.70
C SER A 24 2.41 3.40 15.71
N SER A 25 3.59 2.94 15.29
CA SER A 25 4.79 3.78 15.20
C SER A 25 4.69 4.88 14.13
N ILE A 26 3.94 4.64 13.06
CA ILE A 26 3.69 5.66 12.03
C ILE A 26 2.83 6.78 12.62
N ILE A 27 1.76 6.41 13.33
CA ILE A 27 0.86 7.37 13.98
C ILE A 27 1.58 8.15 15.08
N GLU A 28 2.42 7.50 15.87
CA GLU A 28 3.26 8.16 16.88
C GLU A 28 4.07 9.32 16.27
N VAL A 29 4.77 9.07 15.16
CA VAL A 29 5.53 10.10 14.44
C VAL A 29 4.64 11.24 13.94
N LEU A 30 3.46 10.92 13.40
CA LEU A 30 2.53 11.92 12.88
C LEU A 30 1.96 12.82 13.98
N ASN A 31 1.84 12.30 15.20
CA ASN A 31 1.32 13.01 16.36
C ASN A 31 2.38 13.82 17.13
N LEU A 32 3.68 13.71 16.81
CA LEU A 32 4.72 14.51 17.45
C LEU A 32 4.43 16.01 17.28
N GLU A 33 4.42 16.78 18.36
CA GLU A 33 4.27 18.23 18.27
C GLU A 33 5.64 18.88 17.98
N PRO A 34 5.70 19.92 17.13
CA PRO A 34 6.94 20.70 16.97
C PRO A 34 7.23 21.42 18.29
N ASN A 35 8.40 21.18 18.88
CA ASN A 35 8.77 21.82 20.13
C ASN A 35 9.43 23.18 19.86
N ASN A 36 9.19 24.15 20.76
CA ASN A 36 9.83 25.47 20.68
C ASN A 36 11.36 25.41 20.93
N PHE A 37 11.87 24.30 21.47
CA PHE A 37 13.29 24.08 21.76
C PHE A 37 13.92 23.11 20.75
N LYS A 38 14.88 23.63 19.97
CA LYS A 38 15.54 22.92 18.84
C LYS A 38 16.28 21.63 19.23
N GLU A 39 16.66 21.45 20.49
CA GLU A 39 17.35 20.23 20.94
C GLU A 39 16.41 19.02 21.05
N ASP A 40 15.15 19.21 21.45
CA ASP A 40 14.16 18.13 21.52
C ASP A 40 13.70 17.68 20.13
N ASP A 41 13.66 18.61 19.17
CA ASP A 41 13.34 18.31 17.77
C ASP A 41 14.36 17.36 17.13
N LYS A 42 15.61 17.31 17.62
CA LYS A 42 16.62 16.39 17.11
C LYS A 42 16.25 14.93 17.40
N ASN A 43 15.72 14.63 18.58
CA ASN A 43 15.28 13.29 18.96
C ASN A 43 14.01 12.89 18.21
N ASN A 44 13.06 13.82 18.08
CA ASN A 44 11.84 13.61 17.29
C ASN A 44 12.16 13.35 15.81
N TYR A 45 13.11 14.09 15.24
CA TYR A 45 13.55 13.90 13.86
C TYR A 45 14.29 12.57 13.64
N THR A 46 15.14 12.14 14.57
CA THR A 46 15.84 10.84 14.43
C THR A 46 14.87 9.67 14.54
N LEU A 47 13.87 9.75 15.42
CA LEU A 47 12.79 8.77 15.53
C LEU A 47 11.99 8.72 14.22
N ALA A 48 11.53 9.86 13.71
CA ALA A 48 10.79 9.94 12.46
C ALA A 48 11.59 9.39 11.27
N LYS A 49 12.89 9.71 11.19
CA LYS A 49 13.80 9.17 10.16
C LYS A 49 13.97 7.66 10.28
N SER A 50 14.04 7.13 11.50
CA SER A 50 14.14 5.70 11.75
C SER A 50 12.88 4.98 11.27
N VAL A 51 11.69 5.46 11.65
CA VAL A 51 10.40 4.91 11.19
C VAL A 51 10.28 4.97 9.68
N LEU A 52 10.66 6.10 9.07
CA LEU A 52 10.62 6.24 7.61
C LEU A 52 11.50 5.18 6.93
N LYS A 53 12.77 5.06 7.34
CA LYS A 53 13.73 4.17 6.67
C LYS A 53 13.53 2.69 6.96
N THR A 54 13.18 2.33 8.19
CA THR A 54 13.16 0.93 8.63
C THR A 54 11.79 0.27 8.50
N LYS A 55 10.71 1.06 8.48
CA LYS A 55 9.34 0.55 8.45
C LYS A 55 8.62 0.96 7.16
N LEU A 56 8.49 2.27 6.92
CA LEU A 56 7.68 2.78 5.81
C LEU A 56 8.31 2.54 4.43
N THR A 57 9.61 2.77 4.25
CA THR A 57 10.28 2.54 2.96
C THR A 57 10.21 1.08 2.51
N PRO A 58 10.58 0.08 3.35
CA PRO A 58 10.46 -1.33 2.95
C PRO A 58 9.02 -1.72 2.66
N LEU A 59 8.07 -1.24 3.48
CA LEU A 59 6.64 -1.53 3.30
C LEU A 59 6.10 -0.95 2.00
N LEU A 60 6.51 0.28 1.63
CA LEU A 60 6.13 0.91 0.38
C LEU A 60 6.72 0.16 -0.82
N ILE A 61 7.99 -0.22 -0.76
CA ILE A 61 8.65 -1.00 -1.82
C ILE A 61 7.93 -2.33 -2.01
N ALA A 62 7.61 -3.04 -0.92
CA ALA A 62 6.87 -4.30 -0.97
C ALA A 62 5.47 -4.11 -1.58
N GLY A 63 4.70 -3.12 -1.09
CA GLY A 63 3.35 -2.85 -1.57
C GLY A 63 3.31 -2.48 -3.06
N VAL A 64 4.19 -1.57 -3.49
CA VAL A 64 4.31 -1.18 -4.90
C VAL A 64 4.73 -2.37 -5.77
N SER A 65 5.76 -3.12 -5.35
CA SER A 65 6.26 -4.26 -6.13
C SER A 65 5.18 -5.33 -6.33
N ILE A 66 4.50 -5.72 -5.26
CA ILE A 66 3.39 -6.68 -5.31
C ILE A 66 2.30 -6.15 -6.23
N THR A 67 1.82 -4.93 -5.99
CA THR A 67 0.74 -4.33 -6.77
C THR A 67 1.07 -4.26 -8.27
N VAL A 68 2.28 -3.85 -8.63
CA VAL A 68 2.73 -3.81 -10.04
C VAL A 68 2.78 -5.19 -10.69
N ILE A 69 3.14 -6.25 -9.94
CA ILE A 69 3.15 -7.63 -10.45
C ILE A 69 1.73 -8.13 -10.76
N PHE A 70 0.74 -7.84 -9.91
CA PHE A 70 -0.61 -8.39 -10.03
C PHE A 70 -1.58 -7.52 -10.88
N ILE A 71 -1.29 -6.22 -11.06
CA ILE A 71 -2.11 -5.31 -11.88
C ILE A 71 -2.33 -5.80 -13.33
N PRO A 72 -1.30 -6.18 -14.11
CA PRO A 72 -1.46 -6.49 -15.53
C PRO A 72 -2.46 -7.62 -15.78
N GLN A 73 -2.42 -8.65 -14.94
CA GLN A 73 -3.34 -9.78 -15.02
C GLN A 73 -4.77 -9.37 -14.68
N SER A 74 -4.96 -8.51 -13.67
CA SER A 74 -6.29 -7.97 -13.35
C SER A 74 -6.84 -7.11 -14.48
N VAL A 75 -6.02 -6.28 -15.11
CA VAL A 75 -6.41 -5.49 -16.29
C VAL A 75 -6.81 -6.40 -17.45
N LYS A 76 -6.07 -7.50 -17.67
CA LYS A 76 -6.41 -8.49 -18.70
C LYS A 76 -7.79 -9.13 -18.44
N ILE A 77 -8.04 -9.58 -17.21
CA ILE A 77 -9.34 -10.17 -16.82
C ILE A 77 -10.47 -9.17 -17.07
N ILE A 78 -10.31 -7.92 -16.62
CA ILE A 78 -11.32 -6.86 -16.81
C ILE A 78 -11.58 -6.60 -18.29
N LYS A 79 -10.54 -6.46 -19.11
CA LYS A 79 -10.68 -6.25 -20.57
C LYS A 79 -11.45 -7.40 -21.22
N THR A 80 -11.08 -8.64 -20.91
CA THR A 80 -11.78 -9.82 -21.42
C THR A 80 -13.24 -9.83 -21.00
N SER A 81 -13.56 -9.46 -19.76
CA SER A 81 -14.96 -9.33 -19.32
C SER A 81 -15.74 -8.26 -20.08
N ILE A 82 -15.12 -7.12 -20.41
CA ILE A 82 -15.74 -6.05 -21.21
C ILE A 82 -15.96 -6.50 -22.66
N GLU A 83 -14.98 -7.19 -23.25
CA GLU A 83 -15.09 -7.75 -24.60
C GLU A 83 -16.26 -8.74 -24.71
N TYR A 84 -16.42 -9.65 -23.75
CA TYR A 84 -17.56 -10.57 -23.72
C TYR A 84 -18.91 -9.86 -23.54
N PHE A 85 -18.96 -8.79 -22.76
CA PHE A 85 -20.17 -8.00 -22.57
C PHE A 85 -20.58 -7.27 -23.87
N THR A 86 -19.59 -6.82 -24.65
CA THR A 86 -19.81 -6.03 -25.86
C THR A 86 -20.04 -6.89 -27.12
N SER A 87 -19.55 -8.13 -27.15
CA SER A 87 -19.63 -9.00 -28.33
C SER A 87 -21.00 -9.66 -28.59
N LEU A 88 -22.07 -9.29 -27.86
CA LEU A 88 -23.42 -9.88 -27.97
C LEU A 88 -23.48 -11.42 -27.79
N GLU A 89 -22.38 -12.08 -27.43
CA GLU A 89 -22.29 -13.51 -27.07
C GLU A 89 -22.82 -13.78 -25.65
N TYR A 90 -23.92 -13.13 -25.28
CA TYR A 90 -24.58 -13.29 -23.98
C TYR A 90 -24.99 -14.73 -23.66
N LYS A 91 -25.11 -15.57 -24.69
CA LYS A 91 -25.66 -16.92 -24.57
C LYS A 91 -24.73 -17.92 -23.84
N ASN A 92 -23.45 -17.58 -23.65
CA ASN A 92 -22.45 -18.44 -23.00
C ASN A 92 -21.69 -17.75 -21.84
N LEU A 93 -22.26 -16.73 -21.21
CA LEU A 93 -21.66 -16.08 -20.03
C LEU A 93 -21.63 -17.04 -18.84
N SER A 94 -20.52 -17.75 -18.67
CA SER A 94 -20.21 -18.50 -17.45
C SER A 94 -19.43 -17.58 -16.50
N TYR A 95 -20.01 -17.30 -15.33
CA TYR A 95 -19.36 -16.48 -14.31
C TYR A 95 -18.18 -17.22 -13.68
N ASP A 96 -16.98 -16.65 -13.80
CA ASP A 96 -15.77 -17.16 -13.16
C ASP A 96 -15.52 -16.48 -11.81
N THR A 97 -15.88 -17.18 -10.74
CA THR A 97 -15.66 -16.74 -9.36
C THR A 97 -14.18 -16.57 -9.02
N ILE A 98 -13.29 -17.38 -9.60
CA ILE A 98 -11.84 -17.35 -9.30
C ILE A 98 -11.23 -16.09 -9.89
N SER A 99 -11.50 -15.81 -11.16
CA SER A 99 -11.04 -14.60 -11.84
C SER A 99 -11.56 -13.33 -11.18
N THR A 100 -12.84 -13.32 -10.76
CA THR A 100 -13.43 -12.17 -10.06
C THR A 100 -12.81 -11.96 -8.69
N SER A 101 -12.57 -13.05 -7.94
CA SER A 101 -11.90 -12.98 -6.62
C SER A 101 -10.47 -12.43 -6.75
N TYR A 102 -9.75 -12.80 -7.80
CA TYR A 102 -8.41 -12.29 -8.06
C TYR A 102 -8.39 -10.77 -8.30
N VAL A 103 -9.36 -10.26 -9.07
CA VAL A 103 -9.52 -8.81 -9.28
C VAL A 103 -9.81 -8.11 -7.95
N ALA A 104 -10.68 -8.67 -7.11
CA ALA A 104 -10.97 -8.11 -5.79
C ALA A 104 -9.73 -8.05 -4.87
N VAL A 105 -8.95 -9.12 -4.82
CA VAL A 105 -7.67 -9.15 -4.07
C VAL A 105 -6.71 -8.07 -4.59
N THR A 106 -6.60 -7.92 -5.91
CA THR A 106 -5.73 -6.91 -6.51
C THR A 106 -6.20 -5.48 -6.19
N ILE A 107 -7.51 -5.24 -6.14
CA ILE A 107 -8.07 -3.95 -5.71
C ILE A 107 -7.68 -3.65 -4.25
N PHE A 108 -7.79 -4.63 -3.35
CA PHE A 108 -7.38 -4.44 -1.96
C PHE A 108 -5.88 -4.17 -1.81
N MET A 109 -5.04 -4.87 -2.58
CA MET A 109 -3.59 -4.58 -2.64
C MET A 109 -3.32 -3.14 -3.08
N PHE A 110 -4.01 -2.68 -4.12
CA PHE A 110 -3.87 -1.33 -4.64
C PHE A 110 -4.28 -0.28 -3.60
N ILE A 111 -5.44 -0.45 -2.97
CA ILE A 111 -5.93 0.46 -1.90
C ILE A 111 -4.93 0.53 -0.75
N LEU A 112 -4.44 -0.62 -0.29
CA LEU A 112 -3.47 -0.67 0.81
C LEU A 112 -2.16 0.03 0.43
N THR A 113 -1.66 -0.19 -0.79
CA THR A 113 -0.45 0.45 -1.30
C THR A 113 -0.60 1.96 -1.40
N VAL A 114 -1.75 2.46 -1.88
CA VAL A 114 -2.06 3.89 -1.91
C VAL A 114 -2.09 4.47 -0.49
N ASN A 115 -2.68 3.76 0.48
CA ASN A 115 -2.70 4.20 1.87
C ASN A 115 -1.28 4.34 2.45
N ILE A 116 -0.43 3.34 2.24
CA ILE A 116 0.98 3.37 2.66
C ILE A 116 1.72 4.54 2.00
N LEU A 117 1.47 4.80 0.71
CA LEU A 117 2.06 5.92 -0.01
C LEU A 117 1.64 7.28 0.56
N VAL A 118 0.36 7.45 0.90
CA VAL A 118 -0.14 8.66 1.55
C VAL A 118 0.53 8.86 2.92
N LEU A 119 0.64 7.81 3.73
CA LEU A 119 1.31 7.88 5.04
C LEU A 119 2.79 8.19 4.91
N PHE A 120 3.46 7.62 3.91
CA PHE A 120 4.86 7.91 3.59
C PHE A 120 5.06 9.41 3.33
N PHE A 121 4.24 10.04 2.49
CA PHE A 121 4.31 11.47 2.24
C PHE A 121 3.95 12.33 3.46
N LYS A 122 2.96 11.91 4.26
CA LYS A 122 2.61 12.60 5.51
C LYS A 122 3.79 12.61 6.49
N VAL A 123 4.49 11.48 6.65
CA VAL A 123 5.69 11.41 7.51
C VAL A 123 6.82 12.27 6.97
N ILE A 124 7.07 12.29 5.65
CA ILE A 124 8.06 13.18 5.05
C ILE A 124 7.70 14.66 5.30
N SER A 125 6.43 15.02 5.14
CA SER A 125 5.97 16.38 5.41
C SER A 125 6.16 16.75 6.88
N LYS A 126 5.84 15.83 7.79
CA LYS A 126 6.05 16.00 9.23
C LYS A 126 7.53 16.18 9.56
N MET A 127 8.40 15.34 9.01
CA MET A 127 9.85 15.42 9.15
C MET A 127 10.42 16.76 8.70
N LYS A 128 9.87 17.36 7.65
CA LYS A 128 10.27 18.71 7.19
C LYS A 128 9.90 19.81 8.18
N ASN A 129 8.85 19.62 8.98
CA ASN A 129 8.40 20.60 9.97
C ASN A 129 9.21 20.50 11.28
N ILE A 130 9.55 19.29 11.70
CA ILE A 130 10.39 19.03 12.90
C ILE A 130 11.90 19.02 12.58
N ASN A 131 12.30 19.52 11.41
CA ASN A 131 13.71 19.46 10.99
C ASN A 131 14.52 20.53 11.75
N PRO A 132 15.49 20.14 12.60
CA PRO A 132 16.25 21.10 13.42
C PRO A 132 17.14 22.06 12.60
N LYS A 133 17.32 21.79 11.28
CA LYS A 133 18.08 22.66 10.37
C LYS A 133 17.23 23.72 9.64
N ARG A 134 15.91 23.74 9.85
CA ARG A 134 15.00 24.68 9.19
C ARG A 134 14.92 25.97 10.04
N THR A 135 15.90 26.85 9.78
CA THR A 135 16.00 28.29 10.17
C THR A 135 15.07 28.77 11.27
#